data_AF-A0AB38RN60-F1
#
_entry.id   AF-A0AB38RN60-F1
#
_cell.length_a   1.000
_cell.length_b   1.000
_cell.length_c   1.000
_cell.angle_alpha   90.00
_cell.angle_beta   90.00
_cell.angle_gamma   90.00
#
_symmetry.space_group_name_H-M   'P 1'
#
loop_
_entity.id
_entity.type
_entity.pdbx_description
1 polymer ?
#
loop_
_entity_poly.entity_id
_entity_poly.type
_entity_poly.pdbx_seq_one_letter_code
_entity_poly.pdbx_strand_id
1 'polypeptide(L)'
;MTVKAPMWKSQSTITIPWKGNAEITVTELLSTTLDAARSVLIDVAKSVNKITYGELAKHSGTGYPAQSMGKVLDVLSLDCSDRGSSPAANTTLARGQEVVVSANGMKKNSAGRALLASDPVLVGEFTTDDQGSAVVSFHVPSDAHDGDHRIILETDGGDHLEVNVLVSDTQDSAPQIIGISAAESNSGGGGGGKPRR
;
A
#
# COMPACT_ATOMS: atom_id res chain seq x y z
N MET A 1 -22.57 7.48 7.35
CA MET A 1 -21.44 7.07 6.47
C MET A 1 -21.88 5.85 5.69
N THR A 2 -22.06 5.96 4.38
CA THR A 2 -22.51 4.85 3.53
C THR A 2 -21.32 3.95 3.23
N VAL A 3 -21.25 2.78 3.85
CA VAL A 3 -20.17 1.81 3.62
C VAL A 3 -20.31 1.30 2.18
N LYS A 4 -19.37 1.61 1.28
CA LYS A 4 -19.34 1.07 -0.09
C LYS A 4 -19.40 -0.47 0.01
N ALA A 5 -20.13 -1.15 -0.87
CA ALA A 5 -20.21 -2.61 -0.85
C ALA A 5 -18.80 -3.23 -1.06
N PRO A 6 -18.49 -4.39 -0.45
CA PRO A 6 -17.24 -5.10 -0.69
C PRO A 6 -17.08 -5.47 -2.16
N MET A 7 -15.84 -5.48 -2.63
CA MET A 7 -15.51 -5.83 -4.01
C MET A 7 -15.74 -7.33 -4.29
N TRP A 8 -15.72 -8.16 -3.24
CA TRP A 8 -15.93 -9.59 -3.37
C TRP A 8 -17.41 -9.97 -3.32
N LYS A 9 -17.77 -10.98 -4.09
CA LYS A 9 -19.05 -11.70 -3.96
C LYS A 9 -18.77 -13.18 -3.79
N SER A 10 -19.62 -13.90 -3.06
CA SER A 10 -19.57 -15.36 -3.07
C SER A 10 -19.63 -15.90 -4.49
N GLN A 11 -18.84 -16.93 -4.77
CA GLN A 11 -18.64 -17.57 -6.06
C GLN A 11 -17.98 -16.70 -7.15
N SER A 12 -17.39 -15.56 -6.77
CA SER A 12 -16.56 -14.77 -7.69
C SER A 12 -15.11 -15.27 -7.71
N THR A 13 -14.42 -15.02 -8.83
CA THR A 13 -12.97 -15.18 -8.94
C THR A 13 -12.33 -13.81 -8.86
N ILE A 14 -11.32 -13.69 -8.00
CA ILE A 14 -10.55 -12.47 -7.79
C ILE A 14 -9.12 -12.71 -8.25
N THR A 15 -8.59 -11.80 -9.08
CA THR A 15 -7.21 -11.82 -9.51
C THR A 15 -6.36 -10.96 -8.59
N ILE A 16 -5.25 -11.50 -8.10
CA ILE A 16 -4.27 -10.81 -7.25
C ILE A 16 -3.10 -10.35 -8.12
N PRO A 17 -3.05 -9.07 -8.54
CA PRO A 17 -2.10 -8.61 -9.55
C PRO A 17 -0.65 -8.68 -9.08
N TRP A 18 -0.38 -8.43 -7.79
CA TRP A 18 0.96 -8.49 -7.19
C TRP A 18 1.49 -9.92 -6.92
N LYS A 19 0.71 -10.95 -7.26
CA LYS A 19 1.08 -12.36 -7.06
C LYS A 19 1.13 -13.14 -8.37
N GLY A 20 1.68 -12.50 -9.42
CA GLY A 20 1.73 -13.08 -10.76
C GLY A 20 0.33 -13.36 -11.32
N ASN A 21 -0.65 -12.52 -11.00
CA ASN A 21 -2.07 -12.71 -11.35
C ASN A 21 -2.68 -14.01 -10.78
N ALA A 22 -2.30 -14.39 -9.56
CA ALA A 22 -2.92 -15.54 -8.90
C ALA A 22 -4.44 -15.35 -8.76
N GLU A 23 -5.20 -16.36 -9.13
CA GLU A 23 -6.65 -16.36 -9.02
C GLU A 23 -7.09 -16.99 -7.69
N ILE A 24 -7.99 -16.30 -6.99
CA ILE A 24 -8.61 -16.78 -5.75
C ILE A 24 -10.12 -16.90 -6.00
N THR A 25 -10.64 -18.11 -5.90
CA THR A 25 -12.09 -18.35 -5.88
C THR A 25 -12.65 -18.01 -4.50
N VAL A 26 -13.58 -17.06 -4.45
CA VAL A 26 -14.30 -16.67 -3.24
C VAL A 26 -15.41 -17.67 -2.97
N THR A 27 -15.12 -18.69 -2.17
CA THR A 27 -16.16 -19.61 -1.67
C THR A 27 -17.06 -18.90 -0.65
N GLU A 28 -18.22 -19.48 -0.33
CA GLU A 28 -19.09 -18.95 0.74
C GLU A 28 -18.35 -18.82 2.06
N LEU A 29 -17.59 -19.87 2.44
CA LEU A 29 -16.77 -19.86 3.65
C LEU A 29 -15.71 -18.73 3.61
N LEU A 30 -15.07 -18.50 2.47
CA LEU A 30 -14.12 -17.39 2.32
C LEU A 30 -14.83 -16.04 2.43
N SER A 31 -15.99 -15.88 1.77
CA SER A 31 -16.79 -14.65 1.83
C SER A 31 -17.17 -14.28 3.27
N THR A 32 -17.71 -15.23 4.05
CA THR A 32 -18.05 -15.00 5.47
C THR A 32 -16.81 -14.69 6.30
N THR A 33 -15.68 -15.35 6.00
CA THR A 33 -14.41 -15.10 6.69
C THR A 33 -13.86 -13.71 6.37
N LEU A 34 -14.02 -13.21 5.15
CA LEU A 34 -13.58 -11.87 4.77
C LEU A 34 -14.31 -10.79 5.58
N ASP A 35 -15.63 -10.92 5.74
CA ASP A 35 -16.41 -9.99 6.56
C ASP A 35 -15.97 -10.01 8.04
N ALA A 36 -15.82 -11.21 8.62
CA ALA A 36 -15.40 -11.37 10.01
C ALA A 36 -13.97 -10.88 10.24
N ALA A 37 -13.03 -11.28 9.38
CA ALA A 37 -11.62 -10.90 9.49
C ALA A 37 -11.42 -9.40 9.32
N ARG A 38 -12.16 -8.74 8.41
CA ARG A 38 -12.14 -7.29 8.27
C ARG A 38 -12.53 -6.59 9.56
N SER A 39 -13.60 -7.04 10.22
CA SER A 39 -14.03 -6.46 11.50
C SER A 39 -12.94 -6.59 12.57
N VAL A 40 -12.35 -7.79 12.71
CA VAL A 40 -11.28 -8.04 13.68
C VAL A 40 -10.07 -7.15 13.40
N LEU A 41 -9.64 -7.03 12.15
CA LEU A 41 -8.48 -6.22 11.77
C LEU A 41 -8.70 -4.73 12.02
N ILE A 42 -9.92 -4.22 11.80
CA ILE A 42 -10.28 -2.83 12.14
C ILE A 42 -10.14 -2.60 13.65
N ASP A 43 -10.59 -3.54 14.48
CA ASP A 43 -10.50 -3.40 15.93
C ASP A 43 -9.07 -3.55 16.46
N VAL A 44 -8.28 -4.45 15.87
CA VAL A 44 -6.84 -4.57 16.14
C VAL A 44 -6.11 -3.27 15.79
N ALA A 45 -6.40 -2.68 14.62
CA ALA A 45 -5.81 -1.43 14.17
C ALA A 45 -6.10 -0.26 15.13
N LYS A 46 -7.33 -0.15 15.64
CA LYS A 46 -7.69 0.85 16.66
C LYS A 46 -6.92 0.68 17.97
N SER A 47 -6.48 -0.53 18.27
CA SER A 47 -5.79 -0.87 19.53
C SER A 47 -4.26 -0.81 19.45
N VAL A 48 -3.68 -0.48 18.29
CA VAL A 48 -2.22 -0.48 18.02
C VAL A 48 -1.55 -1.81 18.39
N ASN A 49 -2.28 -2.92 18.24
CA ASN A 49 -1.78 -4.26 18.55
C ASN A 49 -1.43 -5.05 17.29
N LYS A 50 -0.58 -6.07 17.45
CA LYS A 50 -0.29 -7.06 16.41
C LYS A 50 -1.22 -8.26 16.59
N ILE A 51 -1.60 -8.90 15.49
CA ILE A 51 -2.37 -10.16 15.49
C ILE A 51 -1.68 -11.18 14.57
N THR A 52 -1.60 -12.43 15.02
CA THR A 52 -1.09 -13.55 14.21
C THR A 52 -2.19 -14.17 13.35
N TYR A 53 -1.84 -14.97 12.34
CA TYR A 53 -2.84 -15.71 11.54
C TYR A 53 -3.66 -16.71 12.35
N GLY A 54 -3.06 -17.32 13.38
CA GLY A 54 -3.77 -18.21 14.29
C GLY A 54 -4.81 -17.48 15.12
N GLU A 55 -4.45 -16.31 15.64
CA GLU A 55 -5.38 -15.44 16.38
C GLU A 55 -6.46 -14.90 15.46
N LEU A 56 -6.12 -14.39 14.27
CA LEU A 56 -7.09 -13.90 13.31
C LEU A 56 -8.10 -15.00 12.91
N ALA A 57 -7.64 -16.22 12.68
CA ALA A 57 -8.53 -17.36 12.40
C ALA A 57 -9.48 -17.65 13.58
N LYS A 58 -8.95 -17.61 14.81
CA LYS A 58 -9.72 -17.84 16.03
C LYS A 58 -10.75 -16.74 16.28
N HIS A 59 -10.35 -15.48 16.10
CA HIS A 59 -11.20 -14.31 16.32
C HIS A 59 -12.27 -14.14 15.24
N SER A 60 -11.99 -14.54 13.99
CA SER A 60 -12.99 -14.55 12.92
C SER A 60 -14.10 -15.58 13.15
N GLY A 61 -13.85 -16.64 13.93
CA GLY A 61 -14.88 -17.59 14.38
C GLY A 61 -15.52 -18.45 13.28
N THR A 62 -15.00 -18.42 12.04
CA THR A 62 -15.63 -19.09 10.88
C THR A 62 -15.13 -20.52 10.65
N GLY A 63 -14.11 -20.97 11.39
CA GLY A 63 -13.45 -22.25 11.13
C GLY A 63 -12.52 -22.23 9.91
N TYR A 64 -12.23 -21.06 9.34
CA TYR A 64 -11.27 -20.92 8.27
C TYR A 64 -9.85 -21.25 8.77
N PRO A 65 -9.08 -22.09 8.05
CA PRO A 65 -7.82 -22.58 8.57
C PRO A 65 -6.75 -21.48 8.56
N ALA A 66 -6.02 -21.35 9.67
CA ALA A 66 -4.98 -20.32 9.84
C ALA A 66 -3.92 -20.32 8.72
N GLN A 67 -3.53 -21.51 8.22
CA GLN A 67 -2.59 -21.66 7.11
C GLN A 67 -3.09 -21.06 5.78
N SER A 68 -4.39 -20.83 5.63
CA SER A 68 -4.98 -20.22 4.43
C SER A 68 -5.30 -18.73 4.62
N MET A 69 -5.05 -18.15 5.80
CA MET A 69 -5.41 -16.77 6.11
C MET A 69 -4.71 -15.75 5.21
N GLY A 70 -3.57 -16.11 4.60
CA GLY A 70 -2.94 -15.28 3.58
C GLY A 70 -3.87 -14.95 2.41
N LYS A 71 -4.78 -15.85 2.01
CA LYS A 71 -5.78 -15.58 0.95
C LYS A 71 -6.83 -14.56 1.38
N VAL A 72 -7.19 -14.58 2.66
CA VAL A 72 -8.13 -13.61 3.25
C VAL A 72 -7.48 -12.23 3.19
N LEU A 73 -6.21 -12.13 3.59
CA LEU A 73 -5.47 -10.88 3.51
C LEU A 73 -5.26 -10.42 2.07
N ASP A 74 -4.90 -11.31 1.13
CA ASP A 74 -4.75 -10.97 -0.29
C ASP A 74 -6.04 -10.31 -0.86
N VAL A 75 -7.22 -10.85 -0.53
CA VAL A 75 -8.52 -10.32 -1.01
C VAL A 75 -8.94 -9.06 -0.25
N LEU A 76 -8.77 -9.02 1.07
CA LEU A 76 -9.02 -7.80 1.85
C LEU A 76 -8.12 -6.67 1.38
N SER A 77 -6.88 -7.00 1.03
CA SER A 77 -5.97 -6.04 0.47
C SER A 77 -6.55 -5.48 -0.84
N LEU A 78 -6.94 -6.35 -1.77
CA LEU A 78 -7.52 -5.85 -3.02
C LEU A 78 -8.78 -5.00 -2.80
N ASP A 79 -9.62 -5.33 -1.81
CA ASP A 79 -10.83 -4.54 -1.47
C ASP A 79 -10.49 -3.15 -0.95
N CYS A 80 -9.47 -3.02 -0.11
CA CYS A 80 -9.05 -1.69 0.30
C CYS A 80 -8.50 -0.92 -0.92
N SER A 81 -7.74 -1.56 -1.83
CA SER A 81 -7.25 -0.93 -3.08
C SER A 81 -8.40 -0.37 -3.92
N ASP A 82 -9.46 -1.16 -4.14
CA ASP A 82 -10.64 -0.75 -4.93
C ASP A 82 -11.41 0.42 -4.28
N ARG A 83 -11.37 0.50 -2.96
CA ARG A 83 -12.03 1.57 -2.20
C ARG A 83 -11.25 2.88 -2.20
N GLY A 84 -10.07 2.92 -2.80
CA GLY A 84 -9.15 4.05 -2.70
C GLY A 84 -8.48 4.16 -1.33
N SER A 85 -8.70 3.19 -0.44
CA SER A 85 -7.94 3.01 0.80
C SER A 85 -6.88 1.97 0.52
N SER A 86 -5.78 2.32 -0.13
CA SER A 86 -4.79 1.34 -0.55
C SER A 86 -4.42 0.36 0.60
N PRO A 87 -4.38 -0.97 0.39
CA PRO A 87 -4.20 -2.01 1.41
C PRO A 87 -2.74 -2.17 1.81
N ALA A 88 -2.07 -1.05 1.96
CA ALA A 88 -0.64 -1.02 2.09
C ALA A 88 -0.22 0.42 2.35
N ALA A 89 -0.85 1.09 3.32
CA ALA A 89 0.02 1.82 4.21
C ALA A 89 0.81 0.78 5.01
N ASN A 90 1.86 0.22 4.40
CA ASN A 90 2.81 -0.66 5.09
C ASN A 90 3.53 0.09 6.21
N THR A 91 3.33 1.40 6.25
CA THR A 91 4.02 2.36 7.07
C THR A 91 3.01 3.43 7.48
N THR A 92 2.76 3.48 8.78
CA THR A 92 2.10 4.60 9.44
C THR A 92 3.17 5.64 9.77
N LEU A 93 2.87 6.90 9.49
CA LEU A 93 3.74 8.03 9.75
C LEU A 93 3.06 9.01 10.70
N ALA A 94 3.82 9.56 11.64
CA ALA A 94 3.38 10.67 12.47
C ALA A 94 3.69 12.01 11.81
N ARG A 95 2.86 13.02 12.07
CA ARG A 95 3.21 14.42 11.76
C ARG A 95 4.52 14.81 12.44
N GLY A 96 5.39 15.48 11.70
CA GLY A 96 6.72 15.85 12.20
C GLY A 96 7.69 14.69 12.36
N GLN A 97 7.31 13.44 12.03
CA GLN A 97 8.23 12.31 12.03
C GLN A 97 9.22 12.47 10.88
N GLU A 98 10.48 12.13 11.14
CA GLU A 98 11.50 12.04 10.10
C GLU A 98 11.28 10.77 9.27
N VAL A 99 11.30 10.93 7.95
CA VAL A 99 11.14 9.85 6.98
C VAL A 99 12.34 9.86 6.06
N VAL A 100 12.98 8.69 5.93
CA VAL A 100 14.09 8.45 5.03
C VAL A 100 13.61 7.51 3.93
N VAL A 101 13.51 8.01 2.70
CA VAL A 101 13.11 7.22 1.54
C VAL A 101 14.34 6.86 0.73
N SER A 102 14.61 5.56 0.62
CA SER A 102 15.64 5.00 -0.24
C SER A 102 14.99 4.49 -1.52
N ALA A 103 15.30 5.14 -2.63
CA ALA A 103 14.82 4.77 -3.95
C ALA A 103 15.93 4.11 -4.78
N ASN A 104 15.58 3.07 -5.53
CA ASN A 104 16.52 2.33 -6.39
C ASN A 104 15.94 2.08 -7.79
N GLY A 105 16.83 2.00 -8.79
CA GLY A 105 16.46 1.65 -10.16
C GLY A 105 15.89 2.80 -11.00
N MET A 106 16.09 4.05 -10.57
CA MET A 106 15.75 5.24 -11.34
C MET A 106 16.84 5.56 -12.37
N LYS A 107 16.58 6.50 -13.27
CA LYS A 107 17.59 7.04 -14.19
C LYS A 107 18.74 7.64 -13.39
N LYS A 108 19.96 7.31 -13.80
CA LYS A 108 21.23 7.72 -13.19
C LYS A 108 21.48 9.22 -13.34
N ASN A 109 22.19 9.83 -12.39
CA ASN A 109 22.63 11.23 -12.42
C ASN A 109 21.52 12.22 -12.81
N SER A 110 20.32 12.00 -12.32
CA SER A 110 19.13 12.79 -12.67
C SER A 110 18.59 13.49 -11.42
N ALA A 111 18.29 14.78 -11.56
CA ALA A 111 17.60 15.53 -10.52
C ALA A 111 16.15 15.05 -10.39
N GLY A 112 15.63 15.09 -9.18
CA GLY A 112 14.28 14.67 -8.87
C GLY A 112 13.71 15.35 -7.63
N ARG A 113 12.42 15.12 -7.42
CA ARG A 113 11.62 15.72 -6.36
C ARG A 113 10.83 14.65 -5.64
N ALA A 114 10.76 14.78 -4.32
CA ALA A 114 9.93 13.99 -3.45
C ALA A 114 8.69 14.81 -3.06
N LEU A 115 7.51 14.25 -3.29
CA LEU A 115 6.23 14.88 -3.03
C LEU A 115 5.45 14.01 -2.03
N LEU A 116 4.81 14.65 -1.04
CA LEU A 116 3.75 14.01 -0.26
C LEU A 116 2.42 14.37 -0.91
N ALA A 117 1.79 13.40 -1.55
CA ALA A 117 0.61 13.54 -2.36
C ALA A 117 -0.65 13.06 -1.61
N SER A 118 -1.37 14.04 -1.10
CA SER A 118 -2.84 14.03 -0.89
C SER A 118 -3.41 15.39 -1.32
N ASP A 119 -2.67 16.46 -0.99
CA ASP A 119 -2.52 17.70 -1.76
C ASP A 119 -1.00 17.81 -2.06
N PRO A 120 -0.52 17.93 -3.32
CA PRO A 120 0.90 17.77 -3.62
C PRO A 120 1.78 18.80 -2.90
N VAL A 121 2.48 18.37 -1.85
CA VAL A 121 3.47 19.19 -1.13
C VAL A 121 4.87 18.69 -1.46
N LEU A 122 5.74 19.59 -1.92
CA LEU A 122 7.16 19.30 -2.09
C LEU A 122 7.81 19.11 -0.72
N VAL A 123 8.27 17.89 -0.44
CA VAL A 123 8.91 17.53 0.84
C VAL A 123 10.43 17.41 0.72
N GLY A 124 10.97 17.28 -0.49
CA GLY A 124 12.41 17.28 -0.70
C GLY A 124 12.82 17.25 -2.17
N GLU A 125 14.08 17.57 -2.43
CA GLU A 125 14.73 17.40 -3.73
C GLU A 125 15.89 16.42 -3.57
N PHE A 126 16.18 15.66 -4.63
CA PHE A 126 17.26 14.67 -4.62
C PHE A 126 17.95 14.61 -5.98
N THR A 127 19.11 13.95 -6.02
CA THR A 127 19.79 13.59 -7.26
C THR A 127 20.14 12.11 -7.18
N THR A 128 19.85 11.38 -8.25
CA THR A 128 20.20 9.97 -8.32
C THR A 128 21.69 9.79 -8.57
N ASP A 129 22.28 8.75 -8.00
CA ASP A 129 23.68 8.40 -8.19
C ASP A 129 23.96 7.72 -9.54
N ASP A 130 25.19 7.24 -9.73
CA ASP A 130 25.62 6.52 -10.93
C ASP A 130 25.04 5.10 -11.05
N GLN A 131 24.38 4.60 -10.00
CA GLN A 131 23.60 3.35 -9.98
C GLN A 131 22.11 3.58 -10.20
N GLY A 132 21.63 4.83 -10.14
CA GLY A 132 20.20 5.15 -10.24
C GLY A 132 19.49 5.05 -8.90
N SER A 133 20.24 5.21 -7.80
CA SER A 133 19.74 5.19 -6.43
C SER A 133 19.67 6.60 -5.89
N ALA A 134 18.74 6.87 -4.99
CA ALA A 134 18.69 8.10 -4.23
C ALA A 134 18.23 7.84 -2.80
N VAL A 135 18.68 8.68 -1.87
CA VAL A 135 18.16 8.73 -0.51
C VAL A 135 17.67 10.15 -0.28
N VAL A 136 16.40 10.29 0.09
CA VAL A 136 15.79 11.57 0.47
C VAL A 136 15.29 11.47 1.91
N SER A 137 15.61 12.48 2.71
CA SER A 137 15.16 12.59 4.10
C SER A 137 14.30 13.83 4.25
N PHE A 138 13.10 13.69 4.81
CA PHE A 138 12.19 14.81 5.05
C PHE A 138 11.38 14.59 6.32
N HIS A 139 10.79 15.66 6.86
CA HIS A 139 9.83 15.56 7.95
C HIS A 139 8.42 15.58 7.37
N VAL A 140 7.54 14.72 7.88
CA VAL A 140 6.12 14.79 7.52
C VAL A 140 5.58 16.17 7.93
N PRO A 141 4.97 16.94 7.02
CA PRO A 141 4.42 18.26 7.35
C PRO A 141 3.46 18.20 8.54
N SER A 142 3.57 19.14 9.48
CA SER A 142 2.72 19.18 10.67
C SER A 142 1.26 19.54 10.38
N ASP A 143 0.98 20.03 9.18
CA ASP A 143 -0.35 20.34 8.65
C ASP A 143 -0.91 19.23 7.76
N ALA A 144 -0.20 18.10 7.62
CA ALA A 144 -0.70 16.95 6.88
C ALA A 144 -1.99 16.40 7.51
N HIS A 145 -3.02 16.26 6.66
CA HIS A 145 -4.31 15.67 7.05
C HIS A 145 -4.14 14.22 7.49
N ASP A 146 -4.96 13.76 8.42
CA ASP A 146 -5.01 12.34 8.75
C ASP A 146 -5.60 11.53 7.59
N GLY A 147 -5.05 10.34 7.35
CA GLY A 147 -5.56 9.43 6.33
C GLY A 147 -4.50 8.94 5.35
N ASP A 148 -4.96 8.43 4.22
CA ASP A 148 -4.10 7.84 3.19
C ASP A 148 -3.38 8.94 2.39
N HIS A 149 -2.07 8.84 2.30
CA HIS A 149 -1.21 9.68 1.45
C HIS A 149 -0.35 8.81 0.54
N ARG A 150 0.26 9.45 -0.45
CA ARG A 150 1.29 8.84 -1.29
C ARG A 150 2.58 9.62 -1.15
N ILE A 151 3.70 8.92 -1.02
CA ILE A 151 5.01 9.54 -1.27
C ILE A 151 5.35 9.24 -2.72
N ILE A 152 5.62 10.29 -3.49
CA ILE A 152 5.95 10.23 -4.91
C ILE A 152 7.38 10.72 -5.10
N LEU A 153 8.19 10.00 -5.86
CA LEU A 153 9.49 10.43 -6.35
C LEU A 153 9.44 10.54 -7.87
N GLU A 154 9.64 11.75 -8.36
CA GLU A 154 9.68 12.06 -9.78
C GLU A 154 11.08 12.54 -10.15
N THR A 155 11.58 12.14 -11.31
CA THR A 155 12.83 12.68 -11.86
C THR A 155 12.58 13.43 -13.17
N ASP A 156 13.47 14.37 -13.51
CA ASP A 156 13.49 15.04 -14.82
C ASP A 156 13.65 14.04 -15.98
N GLY A 157 14.07 12.81 -15.66
CA GLY A 157 14.18 11.69 -16.59
C GLY A 157 12.84 11.06 -16.99
N GLY A 158 11.74 11.41 -16.33
CA GLY A 158 10.42 10.81 -16.53
C GLY A 158 10.16 9.56 -15.69
N ASP A 159 11.05 9.21 -14.76
CA ASP A 159 10.78 8.13 -13.81
C ASP A 159 9.82 8.61 -12.71
N HIS A 160 8.91 7.72 -12.34
CA HIS A 160 7.89 7.93 -11.31
C HIS A 160 7.85 6.71 -10.39
N LEU A 161 8.18 6.91 -9.11
CA LEU A 161 8.05 5.90 -8.07
C LEU A 161 7.05 6.40 -7.03
N GLU A 162 6.17 5.52 -6.57
CA GLU A 162 5.19 5.88 -5.54
C GLU A 162 5.02 4.78 -4.49
N VAL A 163 4.74 5.19 -3.27
CA VAL A 163 4.39 4.30 -2.15
C VAL A 163 3.25 4.90 -1.35
N ASN A 164 2.32 4.06 -0.92
CA ASN A 164 1.21 4.48 -0.06
C ASN A 164 1.64 4.50 1.41
N VAL A 165 1.22 5.53 2.13
CA VAL A 165 1.49 5.71 3.57
C VAL A 165 0.23 6.20 4.28
N LEU A 166 0.10 5.88 5.57
CA LEU A 166 -0.99 6.37 6.41
C LEU A 166 -0.43 7.43 7.34
N VAL A 167 -0.90 8.67 7.24
CA VAL A 167 -0.57 9.71 8.21
C VAL A 167 -1.58 9.63 9.36
N SER A 168 -1.08 9.57 10.59
CA SER A 168 -1.89 9.50 11.80
C SER A 168 -1.26 10.30 12.95
N ASP A 169 -2.05 10.61 13.97
CA ASP A 169 -1.61 11.34 15.16
C ASP A 169 -0.81 10.49 16.16
N THR A 170 -0.53 9.22 15.83
CA THR A 170 0.37 8.38 16.62
C THR A 170 1.78 8.95 16.55
N GLN A 171 2.22 9.65 17.60
CA GLN A 171 3.60 10.11 17.74
C GLN A 171 4.56 8.93 17.82
N ASP A 172 5.28 8.69 16.74
CA ASP A 172 6.53 7.94 16.75
C ASP A 172 7.68 8.92 16.52
N SER A 173 8.72 8.81 17.35
CA SER A 173 9.88 9.70 17.32
C SER A 173 11.07 9.09 16.58
N ALA A 174 10.98 7.83 16.18
CA ALA A 174 12.04 7.18 15.42
C ALA A 174 11.95 7.53 13.93
N PRO A 175 13.09 7.74 13.25
CA PRO A 175 13.09 7.92 11.81
C PRO A 175 12.58 6.66 11.11
N GLN A 176 11.60 6.83 10.22
CA GLN A 176 11.04 5.74 9.44
C GLN A 176 11.80 5.58 8.13
N ILE A 177 12.29 4.37 7.85
CA ILE A 177 12.98 4.07 6.58
C ILE A 177 12.01 3.38 5.63
N ILE A 178 11.87 3.92 4.42
CA ILE A 178 11.00 3.39 3.36
C ILE A 178 11.85 3.08 2.13
N GLY A 179 11.84 1.83 1.68
CA GLY A 179 12.51 1.41 0.44
C GLY A 179 11.53 1.40 -0.73
N ILE A 180 11.89 1.98 -1.87
CA ILE A 180 11.07 1.99 -3.10
C ILE A 180 11.96 1.58 -4.27
N SER A 181 11.49 0.68 -5.14
CA SER A 181 12.28 0.19 -6.27
C SER A 181 11.49 0.24 -7.57
N ALA A 182 12.13 0.69 -8.65
CA ALA A 182 11.51 0.80 -9.98
C ALA A 182 11.00 -0.53 -10.56
N ALA A 183 11.49 -1.66 -10.06
CA ALA A 183 10.98 -2.98 -10.44
C ALA A 183 9.51 -3.23 -10.03
N GLU A 184 8.96 -2.41 -9.13
CA GLU A 184 7.60 -2.56 -8.59
C GLU A 184 6.62 -1.47 -9.07
N SER A 185 7.10 -0.40 -9.71
CA SER A 185 6.25 0.74 -10.10
C SER A 185 5.59 0.63 -11.49
N ASN A 186 5.71 -0.50 -12.19
CA ASN A 186 5.09 -0.65 -13.51
C ASN A 186 3.86 -1.55 -13.51
N SER A 187 2.72 -1.01 -13.07
CA SER A 187 1.42 -1.51 -13.52
C SER A 187 0.41 -0.37 -13.61
N GLY A 188 0.55 0.46 -14.64
CA GLY A 188 -0.46 1.46 -15.00
C GLY A 188 -0.15 2.22 -16.29
N GLY A 189 -0.52 1.67 -17.45
CA GLY A 189 -0.56 2.46 -18.70
C GLY A 189 -0.51 1.63 -19.99
N GLY A 190 -1.66 1.44 -20.64
CA GLY A 190 -1.82 0.57 -21.80
C GLY A 190 -1.30 1.11 -23.14
N GLY A 191 -1.19 0.19 -24.10
CA GLY A 191 -0.99 0.49 -25.52
C GLY A 191 -1.54 -0.64 -26.36
N GLY A 192 -2.73 -0.43 -26.94
CA GLY A 192 -3.37 -1.37 -27.86
C GLY A 192 -2.55 -1.57 -29.13
N GLY A 193 -2.38 -2.82 -29.54
CA GLY A 193 -1.76 -3.20 -30.80
C GLY A 193 -2.45 -4.42 -31.38
N LYS A 194 -3.53 -4.18 -32.13
CA LYS A 194 -4.22 -5.19 -32.95
C LYS A 194 -3.22 -5.78 -33.96
N PRO A 195 -2.97 -7.10 -34.02
CA PRO A 195 -2.27 -7.64 -35.17
C PRO A 195 -3.26 -7.70 -36.34
N ARG A 196 -3.09 -6.76 -37.28
CA ARG A 196 -3.49 -6.98 -38.67
C ARG A 196 -2.31 -7.67 -39.37
N ARG A 197 -2.46 -8.96 -39.65
CA ARG A 197 -2.31 -9.55 -40.98
C ARG A 197 -2.70 -11.01 -40.95
#